data_AF-A0A7V8VGG6-F1
#
_entry.id   AF-A0A7V8VGG6-F1
#
_cell.length_a   1.000
_cell.length_b   1.000
_cell.length_c   1.000
_cell.angle_alpha   90.00
_cell.angle_beta   90.00
_cell.angle_gamma   90.00
#
_symmetry.space_group_name_H-M   'P 1'
#
loop_
_entity.id
_entity.type
_entity.pdbx_description
1 polymer ?
#
loop_
_entity_poly.entity_id
_entity_poly.type
_entity_poly.pdbx_seq_one_letter_code
_entity_poly.pdbx_strand_id
1 'polypeptide(L)'
;MNEIWYFARAGTQIGPVTLEQLRAEIASGRLSRWDLVWRQGMPQWVEAGQVAELLPYFPPQGVITSWPGTPAGYAPAPPPMPGMAPPPPSGYGPAYGPPYGVPQAPSPYPPPDPFAWFKAFWGRMLLHWQRLFAGHPESMVPQAQEQAQLAQAGLQGRPAAYALWRQAALWIASSFAGLAAVLQLLHLINDKQGREDLTSFGVAVQFLIPLATLILAGSAASAAYLFHQYRQSFRYVVWGGGLALGIPLILVFSPAEWLIAIPQTPQTTVAEVQAQRMVLNLILGLQFYMTIMPLVLSLLPALSRGCWRIKMFYPAATVPGWGMVASIPLFVLLTWATLVLIYHAIGNALLLISLILWIGAPIVYLAQYRLLVQPLAYREDVEQLIRLQRIVLTLTLVGVVLLIIYLFTTKIGEQHLLGFDERHSLVQVWNMQIHAMWMEYVGRLLFFSVLFADVVLQVQHSHWYQERLFRLRPDARDFDLQMLALAPLLGVAIPSSVEKTLAPPPPSPAPAAPAEPPREKSEEPAELPDLPASETT
;
A
#
# COMPACT_ATOMS: atom_id res chain seq x y z
N MET A 1 24.84 48.44 -5.63
CA MET A 1 24.54 47.78 -4.34
C MET A 1 24.02 46.39 -4.69
N ASN A 2 24.70 45.32 -4.27
CA ASN A 2 24.24 43.96 -4.55
C ASN A 2 23.04 43.67 -3.66
N GLU A 3 21.86 43.49 -4.26
CA GLU A 3 20.67 43.08 -3.51
C GLU A 3 20.86 41.67 -2.97
N ILE A 4 20.67 41.52 -1.66
CA ILE A 4 20.83 40.25 -0.95
C ILE A 4 19.50 39.52 -0.92
N TRP A 5 19.48 38.30 -1.45
CA TRP A 5 18.33 37.42 -1.50
C TRP A 5 18.53 36.16 -0.67
N TYR A 6 17.43 35.62 -0.18
CA TYR A 6 17.34 34.31 0.47
C TYR A 6 16.12 33.57 -0.06
N PHE A 7 16.17 32.24 -0.08
CA PHE A 7 15.03 31.39 -0.42
C PHE A 7 14.95 30.19 0.52
N ALA A 8 13.74 29.69 0.78
CA ALA A 8 13.50 28.54 1.64
C ALA A 8 13.31 27.27 0.79
N ARG A 9 14.08 26.23 1.07
CA ARG A 9 13.95 24.92 0.44
C ARG A 9 13.89 23.84 1.51
N ALA A 10 12.84 23.01 1.47
CA ALA A 10 12.62 21.94 2.45
C ALA A 10 12.72 22.42 3.93
N GLY A 11 12.26 23.63 4.21
CA GLY A 11 12.30 24.24 5.55
C GLY A 11 13.66 24.83 5.97
N THR A 12 14.67 24.80 5.10
CA THR A 12 15.98 25.42 5.36
C THR A 12 16.14 26.70 4.54
N GLN A 13 16.58 27.77 5.19
CA GLN A 13 16.91 29.05 4.55
C GLN A 13 18.27 28.94 3.86
N ILE A 14 18.31 29.30 2.56
CA ILE A 14 19.52 29.30 1.74
C ILE A 14 19.79 30.73 1.29
N GLY A 15 20.98 31.24 1.60
CA GLY A 15 21.47 32.56 1.23
C GLY A 15 22.59 33.03 2.18
N PRO A 16 23.19 34.20 1.94
CA PRO A 16 22.82 35.21 0.94
C PRO A 16 23.17 34.78 -0.49
N VAL A 17 22.22 34.90 -1.43
CA VAL A 17 22.41 34.70 -2.87
C VAL A 17 22.13 35.98 -3.65
N THR A 18 22.69 36.09 -4.85
CA THR A 18 22.40 37.19 -5.77
C THR A 18 21.15 36.89 -6.60
N LEU A 19 20.53 37.92 -7.19
CA LEU A 19 19.38 37.76 -8.08
C LEU A 19 19.69 36.86 -9.29
N GLU A 20 20.92 36.91 -9.81
CA GLU A 20 21.37 36.05 -10.92
C GLU A 20 21.42 34.57 -10.53
N GLN A 21 21.93 34.27 -9.32
CA GLN A 21 21.92 32.90 -8.78
C GLN A 21 20.49 32.41 -8.54
N LEU A 22 19.60 33.29 -8.06
CA LEU A 22 18.19 32.97 -7.87
C LEU A 22 17.50 32.63 -9.20
N ARG A 23 17.81 33.35 -10.28
CA ARG A 23 17.34 33.04 -11.65
C ARG A 23 17.86 31.70 -12.15
N ALA A 24 19.12 31.36 -11.88
CA ALA A 24 19.69 30.06 -12.24
C ALA A 24 18.99 28.90 -11.50
N GLU A 25 18.57 29.12 -10.24
CA GLU A 25 17.79 28.15 -9.47
C GLU A 25 16.36 27.98 -10.01
N ILE A 26 15.73 29.06 -10.51
CA ILE A 26 14.43 29.00 -11.22
C ILE A 26 14.58 28.25 -12.54
N ALA A 27 15.58 28.59 -13.34
CA ALA A 27 15.82 27.97 -14.65
C ALA A 27 16.17 26.48 -14.56
N SER A 28 16.84 26.07 -13.48
CA SER A 28 17.14 24.65 -13.21
C SER A 28 15.97 23.88 -12.57
N GLY A 29 14.82 24.54 -12.34
CA GLY A 29 13.64 23.94 -11.71
C GLY A 29 13.82 23.63 -10.22
N ARG A 30 14.90 24.11 -9.60
CA ARG A 30 15.19 23.90 -8.18
C ARG A 30 14.47 24.92 -7.28
N LEU A 31 13.96 26.01 -7.85
CA LEU A 31 13.11 26.99 -7.17
C LEU A 31 11.77 27.13 -7.91
N SER A 32 10.68 26.81 -7.21
CA SER A 32 9.31 26.83 -7.70
C SER A 32 8.62 28.17 -7.42
N ARG A 33 7.53 28.47 -8.12
CA ARG A 33 6.67 29.65 -7.87
C ARG A 33 6.13 29.68 -6.43
N TRP A 34 6.00 28.52 -5.80
CA TRP A 34 5.43 28.37 -4.45
C TRP A 34 6.50 28.43 -3.34
N ASP A 35 7.78 28.44 -3.69
CA ASP A 35 8.85 28.52 -2.70
C ASP A 35 8.92 29.93 -2.12
N LEU A 36 9.20 30.02 -0.82
CA LEU A 36 9.30 31.29 -0.12
C LEU A 36 10.65 31.94 -0.41
N VAL A 37 10.62 33.20 -0.82
CA VAL A 37 11.79 34.05 -1.04
C VAL A 37 11.69 35.29 -0.17
N TRP A 38 12.84 35.83 0.20
CA TRP A 38 12.95 37.06 0.95
C TRP A 38 14.16 37.85 0.44
N ARG A 39 14.03 39.16 0.35
CA ARG A 39 15.14 40.06 0.04
C ARG A 39 15.26 41.13 1.12
N GLN A 40 16.46 41.69 1.22
CA GLN A 40 16.71 42.82 2.08
C GLN A 40 15.73 43.97 1.79
N GLY A 41 14.95 44.36 2.80
CA GLY A 41 13.91 45.39 2.70
C GLY A 41 12.48 44.85 2.60
N MET A 42 12.26 43.53 2.49
CA MET A 42 10.92 42.95 2.60
C MET A 42 10.49 42.73 4.06
N PRO A 43 9.23 43.04 4.42
CA PRO A 43 8.75 42.87 5.79
C PRO A 43 8.53 41.40 6.18
N GLN A 44 8.32 40.51 5.21
CA GLN A 44 8.06 39.08 5.42
C GLN A 44 8.48 38.25 4.21
N TRP A 45 8.59 36.94 4.40
CA TRP A 45 8.81 35.97 3.31
C TRP A 45 7.59 35.92 2.40
N VAL A 46 7.81 35.92 1.09
CA VAL A 46 6.76 35.95 0.07
C VAL A 46 7.01 34.83 -0.93
N GLU A 47 5.96 34.23 -1.48
CA GLU A 47 6.10 33.22 -2.55
C GLU A 47 6.79 33.82 -3.78
N ALA A 48 7.72 33.07 -4.38
CA ALA A 48 8.52 33.53 -5.51
C ALA A 48 7.65 33.94 -6.71
N GLY A 49 6.50 33.29 -6.91
CA GLY A 49 5.53 33.60 -7.94
C GLY A 49 4.74 34.90 -7.71
N GLN A 50 4.81 35.50 -6.52
CA GLN A 50 4.17 36.78 -6.21
C GLN A 50 5.17 37.95 -6.28
N VAL A 51 6.46 37.67 -6.43
CA VAL A 51 7.50 38.68 -6.57
C VAL A 51 7.59 39.13 -8.03
N ALA A 52 7.24 40.40 -8.29
CA ALA A 52 7.21 40.97 -9.63
C ALA A 52 8.53 40.81 -10.40
N GLU A 53 9.66 40.88 -9.70
CA GLU A 53 11.00 40.74 -10.26
C GLU A 53 11.32 39.31 -10.70
N LEU A 54 10.60 38.29 -10.22
CA LEU A 54 10.82 36.88 -10.54
C LEU A 54 9.80 36.31 -11.55
N LEU A 55 8.63 36.94 -11.67
CA LEU A 55 7.54 36.53 -12.56
C LEU A 55 7.95 36.21 -14.01
N PRO A 56 8.81 37.01 -14.68
CA PRO A 56 9.21 36.75 -16.07
C PRO A 56 10.07 35.50 -16.26
N TYR A 57 10.70 35.00 -15.19
CA TYR A 57 11.63 33.87 -15.24
C TYR A 57 10.95 32.53 -15.04
N PHE A 58 9.67 32.52 -14.66
CA PHE A 58 8.89 31.30 -14.56
C PHE A 58 8.19 30.98 -15.89
N PRO A 59 8.14 29.70 -16.31
CA PRO A 59 7.48 29.31 -17.55
C PRO A 59 5.98 29.67 -17.51
N PRO A 60 5.40 30.28 -18.56
CA PRO A 60 4.01 30.74 -18.55
C PRO A 60 3.05 29.60 -18.22
N GLN A 61 2.10 29.86 -17.32
CA GLN A 61 1.05 28.90 -17.01
C GLN A 61 0.21 28.68 -18.27
N GLY A 62 -0.02 27.42 -18.62
CA GLY A 62 -1.08 27.06 -19.56
C GLY A 62 -2.41 27.57 -19.01
N VAL A 63 -2.92 28.64 -19.61
CA VAL A 63 -4.23 29.19 -19.29
C VAL A 63 -5.27 28.21 -19.80
N ILE A 64 -5.92 27.47 -18.90
CA ILE A 64 -7.26 26.94 -19.18
C ILE A 64 -8.23 28.09 -18.94
N THR A 65 -8.47 28.85 -20.00
CA THR A 65 -9.50 29.90 -20.02
C THR A 65 -10.87 29.28 -19.83
N SER A 66 -11.60 29.92 -18.92
CA SER A 66 -13.05 29.93 -18.74
C SER A 66 -13.89 29.72 -20.01
N TRP A 67 -15.02 29.04 -19.80
CA TRP A 67 -16.19 28.88 -20.68
C TRP A 67 -16.57 30.18 -21.43
N PRO A 68 -16.94 30.15 -22.72
CA PRO A 68 -17.55 31.31 -23.38
C PRO A 68 -19.06 31.32 -23.14
N GLY A 69 -19.52 32.38 -22.47
CA GLY A 69 -20.88 32.89 -22.59
C GLY A 69 -21.07 33.68 -23.89
N THR A 70 -22.32 33.74 -24.31
CA THR A 70 -22.97 34.36 -25.48
C THR A 70 -22.37 35.68 -26.02
N PRO A 71 -22.32 35.90 -27.36
CA PRO A 71 -21.79 37.12 -27.95
C PRO A 71 -22.85 38.21 -28.15
N ALA A 72 -22.48 39.47 -27.92
CA ALA A 72 -23.23 40.65 -28.34
C ALA A 72 -22.30 41.62 -29.08
N GLY A 73 -22.74 42.10 -30.26
CA GLY A 73 -22.25 43.33 -30.89
C GLY A 73 -21.44 43.15 -32.18
N TYR A 74 -22.13 43.02 -33.32
CA TYR A 74 -21.57 43.31 -34.65
C TYR A 74 -21.70 44.81 -34.95
N ALA A 75 -20.64 45.43 -35.48
CA ALA A 75 -20.71 46.68 -36.25
C ALA A 75 -20.56 46.36 -37.75
N PRO A 76 -21.24 47.05 -38.69
CA PRO A 76 -21.22 46.69 -40.10
C PRO A 76 -20.09 47.39 -40.89
N ALA A 77 -19.60 46.71 -41.93
CA ALA A 77 -18.58 47.18 -42.88
C ALA A 77 -19.22 47.89 -44.11
N PRO A 78 -18.47 48.75 -44.84
CA PRO A 78 -18.94 49.37 -46.09
C PRO A 78 -18.78 48.46 -47.33
N PRO A 79 -19.52 48.70 -48.43
CA PRO A 79 -19.58 47.80 -49.58
C PRO A 79 -18.43 47.98 -50.60
N PRO A 80 -18.10 46.95 -51.40
CA PRO A 80 -17.02 47.00 -52.40
C PRO A 80 -17.50 47.51 -53.77
N MET A 81 -16.62 48.19 -54.51
CA MET A 81 -16.85 48.54 -55.92
C MET A 81 -16.41 47.40 -56.88
N PRO A 82 -17.08 47.22 -58.03
CA PRO A 82 -16.77 46.15 -58.98
C PRO A 82 -15.83 46.60 -60.11
N GLY A 83 -14.86 45.75 -60.43
CA GLY A 83 -14.16 45.78 -61.72
C GLY A 83 -12.64 45.88 -61.63
N MET A 84 -11.96 44.74 -61.67
CA MET A 84 -10.79 44.50 -62.52
C MET A 84 -10.35 43.05 -62.40
N ALA A 85 -10.39 42.32 -63.52
CA ALA A 85 -9.80 41.00 -63.66
C ALA A 85 -8.28 41.11 -63.80
N PRO A 86 -7.47 40.23 -63.16
CA PRO A 86 -6.03 40.21 -63.35
C PRO A 86 -5.60 39.40 -64.60
N PRO A 87 -4.44 39.72 -65.23
CA PRO A 87 -3.90 39.05 -66.42
C PRO A 87 -3.19 37.71 -66.13
N PRO A 88 -2.90 36.87 -67.15
CA PRO A 88 -2.38 35.51 -66.98
C PRO A 88 -0.88 35.43 -66.62
N PRO A 89 -0.42 34.33 -66.01
CA PRO A 89 0.95 34.21 -65.52
C PRO A 89 1.92 33.77 -66.62
N SER A 90 3.07 34.45 -66.68
CA SER A 90 4.26 33.96 -67.40
C SER A 90 5.48 34.10 -66.50
N GLY A 91 6.35 33.10 -66.51
CA GLY A 91 7.72 33.22 -66.00
C GLY A 91 8.10 32.20 -64.93
N TYR A 92 8.86 31.20 -65.37
CA TYR A 92 9.57 30.20 -64.59
C TYR A 92 10.46 30.80 -63.49
N GLY A 93 10.43 30.19 -62.30
CA GLY A 93 11.46 30.31 -61.27
C GLY A 93 11.54 29.00 -60.46
N PRO A 94 12.73 28.44 -60.19
CA PRO A 94 12.85 27.14 -59.53
C PRO A 94 12.71 27.24 -58.01
N ALA A 95 11.87 26.33 -57.47
CA ALA A 95 11.96 25.68 -56.17
C ALA A 95 12.40 26.54 -54.95
N TYR A 96 11.42 27.17 -54.31
CA TYR A 96 11.36 27.29 -52.85
C TYR A 96 10.09 26.58 -52.37
N GLY A 97 10.22 25.71 -51.37
CA GLY A 97 9.14 24.88 -50.82
C GLY A 97 7.97 25.69 -50.25
N PRO A 98 6.78 25.07 -50.08
CA PRO A 98 5.57 25.81 -49.76
C PRO A 98 5.62 26.38 -48.33
N PRO A 99 5.46 27.70 -48.14
CA PRO A 99 5.08 28.26 -46.85
C PRO A 99 3.54 28.30 -46.77
N TYR A 100 3.01 28.00 -45.59
CA TYR A 100 1.59 28.05 -45.19
C TYR A 100 0.72 26.91 -45.71
N GLY A 101 0.69 25.83 -44.91
CA GLY A 101 -0.43 24.91 -44.90
C GLY A 101 -1.72 25.68 -44.56
N VAL A 102 -2.71 25.54 -45.44
CA VAL A 102 -4.11 25.88 -45.17
C VAL A 102 -4.49 25.23 -43.82
N PRO A 103 -5.14 25.93 -42.88
CA PRO A 103 -5.70 25.28 -41.70
C PRO A 103 -6.66 24.18 -42.16
N GLN A 104 -6.26 22.92 -42.03
CA GLN A 104 -7.19 21.82 -42.18
C GLN A 104 -8.27 22.02 -41.13
N ALA A 105 -9.53 22.13 -41.57
CA ALA A 105 -10.67 22.08 -40.67
C ALA A 105 -10.54 20.81 -39.81
N PRO A 106 -10.75 20.88 -38.48
CA PRO A 106 -10.67 19.71 -37.63
C PRO A 106 -11.65 18.66 -38.17
N SER A 107 -11.12 17.49 -38.52
CA SER A 107 -11.93 16.37 -39.02
C SER A 107 -13.06 16.10 -38.01
N PRO A 108 -14.34 16.08 -38.43
CA PRO A 108 -15.43 15.80 -37.54
C PRO A 108 -15.40 14.31 -37.21
N TYR A 109 -14.93 13.99 -36.00
CA TYR A 109 -14.88 12.67 -35.37
C TYR A 109 -14.03 11.61 -36.09
N PRO A 110 -12.99 11.04 -35.46
CA PRO A 110 -12.43 9.79 -35.96
C PRO A 110 -13.55 8.74 -36.01
N PRO A 111 -13.54 7.81 -36.99
CA PRO A 111 -14.53 6.74 -37.02
C PRO A 111 -14.55 6.03 -35.66
N PRO A 112 -15.74 5.71 -35.11
CA PRO A 112 -15.83 5.11 -33.79
C PRO A 112 -14.99 3.83 -33.78
N ASP A 113 -13.93 3.83 -32.98
CA ASP A 113 -13.04 2.68 -32.84
C ASP A 113 -13.85 1.53 -32.23
N PRO A 114 -14.09 0.42 -32.95
CA PRO A 114 -14.89 -0.70 -32.45
C PRO A 114 -14.27 -1.34 -31.19
N PHE A 115 -12.98 -1.10 -30.95
CA PHE A 115 -12.24 -1.57 -29.79
C PHE A 115 -11.97 -0.47 -28.75
N ALA A 116 -12.61 0.70 -28.85
CA ALA A 116 -12.43 1.79 -27.87
C ALA A 116 -12.74 1.32 -26.43
N TRP A 117 -13.82 0.56 -26.25
CA TRP A 117 -14.21 0.01 -24.96
C TRP A 117 -13.16 -0.98 -24.42
N PHE A 118 -12.56 -1.80 -25.29
CA PHE A 118 -11.54 -2.78 -24.95
C PHE A 118 -10.23 -2.10 -24.56
N LYS A 119 -9.80 -1.09 -25.33
CA LYS A 119 -8.64 -0.26 -25.01
C LYS A 119 -8.84 0.49 -23.69
N ALA A 120 -10.02 1.06 -23.45
CA ALA A 120 -10.35 1.75 -22.20
C ALA A 120 -10.38 0.78 -21.00
N PHE A 121 -10.92 -0.44 -21.18
CA PHE A 121 -10.89 -1.50 -20.18
C PHE A 121 -9.45 -1.90 -19.83
N TRP A 122 -8.63 -2.24 -20.83
CA TRP A 122 -7.23 -2.61 -20.62
C TRP A 122 -6.40 -1.47 -20.07
N GLY A 123 -6.64 -0.23 -20.48
CA GLY A 123 -6.00 0.95 -19.92
C GLY A 123 -6.27 1.10 -18.42
N ARG A 124 -7.53 0.91 -17.99
CA ARG A 124 -7.89 0.91 -16.56
C ARG A 124 -7.27 -0.27 -15.81
N MET A 125 -7.32 -1.47 -16.38
CA MET A 125 -6.74 -2.66 -15.76
C MET A 125 -5.22 -2.49 -15.58
N LEU A 126 -4.52 -1.99 -16.60
CA LEU A 126 -3.09 -1.73 -16.55
C LEU A 126 -2.75 -0.67 -15.49
N LEU A 127 -3.55 0.38 -15.37
CA LEU A 127 -3.40 1.38 -14.32
C LEU A 127 -3.54 0.76 -12.92
N HIS A 128 -4.52 -0.11 -12.71
CA HIS A 128 -4.66 -0.82 -11.44
C HIS A 128 -3.45 -1.71 -11.14
N TRP A 129 -2.92 -2.42 -12.15
CA TRP A 129 -1.69 -3.21 -11.99
C TRP A 129 -0.47 -2.36 -11.66
N GLN A 130 -0.31 -1.21 -12.33
CA GLN A 130 0.76 -0.25 -12.03
C GLN A 130 0.66 0.25 -10.59
N ARG A 131 -0.54 0.64 -10.14
CA ARG A 131 -0.79 1.06 -8.74
C ARG A 131 -0.52 -0.07 -7.75
N LEU A 132 -0.89 -1.30 -8.08
CA LEU A 132 -0.68 -2.46 -7.22
C LEU A 132 0.80 -2.72 -6.94
N PHE A 133 1.68 -2.46 -7.91
CA PHE A 133 3.13 -2.69 -7.82
C PHE A 133 3.96 -1.43 -7.60
N ALA A 134 3.35 -0.25 -7.58
CA ALA A 134 4.02 1.01 -7.31
C ALA A 134 4.82 0.93 -6.00
N GLY A 135 6.11 1.28 -6.09
CA GLY A 135 7.04 1.28 -4.96
C GLY A 135 6.97 2.56 -4.12
N HIS A 136 6.53 3.68 -4.72
CA HIS A 136 6.42 4.97 -4.05
C HIS A 136 4.98 5.49 -4.05
N PRO A 137 4.46 5.95 -2.90
CA PRO A 137 3.15 6.62 -2.82
C PRO A 137 3.03 7.82 -3.76
N GLU A 138 4.13 8.55 -3.96
CA GLU A 138 4.21 9.76 -4.80
C GLU A 138 3.94 9.47 -6.28
N SER A 139 4.12 8.23 -6.73
CA SER A 139 3.85 7.82 -8.12
C SER A 139 2.36 7.63 -8.43
N MET A 140 1.49 7.64 -7.41
CA MET A 140 0.06 7.36 -7.58
C MET A 140 -0.70 8.65 -7.91
N VAL A 141 -0.73 8.99 -9.20
CA VAL A 141 -1.50 10.15 -9.69
C VAL A 141 -2.98 9.76 -9.83
N PRO A 142 -3.92 10.52 -9.22
CA PRO A 142 -5.35 10.31 -9.39
C PRO A 142 -5.81 10.70 -10.81
N GLN A 143 -6.78 9.98 -11.35
CA GLN A 143 -7.50 10.41 -12.54
C GLN A 143 -8.43 11.59 -12.21
N ALA A 144 -8.86 12.37 -13.21
CA ALA A 144 -9.72 13.54 -13.00
C ALA A 144 -10.99 13.24 -12.18
N GLN A 145 -11.64 12.08 -12.42
CA GLN A 145 -12.81 11.64 -11.66
C GLN A 145 -12.47 11.28 -10.20
N GLU A 146 -11.36 10.56 -10.00
CA GLU A 146 -10.89 10.16 -8.67
C GLU A 146 -10.43 11.38 -7.85
N GLN A 147 -9.83 12.38 -8.51
CA GLN A 147 -9.39 13.61 -7.88
C GLN A 147 -10.57 14.39 -7.30
N ALA A 148 -11.68 14.48 -8.03
CA ALA A 148 -12.91 15.09 -7.52
C ALA A 148 -13.46 14.34 -6.30
N GLN A 149 -13.49 13.00 -6.33
CA GLN A 149 -13.98 12.18 -5.23
C GLN A 149 -13.08 12.25 -3.98
N LEU A 150 -11.75 12.27 -4.18
CA LEU A 150 -10.77 12.43 -3.10
C LEU A 150 -10.86 13.82 -2.47
N ALA A 151 -11.03 14.86 -3.28
CA ALA A 151 -11.22 16.22 -2.80
C ALA A 151 -12.50 16.36 -1.96
N GLN A 152 -13.62 15.76 -2.41
CA GLN A 152 -14.87 15.72 -1.64
C GLN A 152 -14.72 14.98 -0.32
N ALA A 153 -13.90 13.92 -0.28
CA ALA A 153 -13.61 13.16 0.94
C ALA A 153 -12.57 13.82 1.86
N GLY A 154 -11.96 14.95 1.46
CA GLY A 154 -10.89 15.61 2.21
C GLY A 154 -9.59 14.81 2.28
N LEU A 155 -9.38 13.85 1.36
CA LEU A 155 -8.20 13.00 1.33
C LEU A 155 -7.10 13.63 0.47
N GLN A 156 -5.93 13.85 1.07
CA GLN A 156 -4.75 14.42 0.38
C GLN A 156 -3.48 13.64 0.73
N GLY A 157 -2.44 13.77 -0.08
CA GLY A 157 -1.12 13.18 0.18
C GLY A 157 -1.14 11.65 0.33
N ARG A 158 -0.50 11.14 1.38
CA ARG A 158 -0.35 9.69 1.64
C ARG A 158 -1.68 8.95 1.86
N PRO A 159 -2.65 9.48 2.65
CA PRO A 159 -4.00 8.90 2.74
C PRO A 159 -4.70 8.73 1.38
N ALA A 160 -4.59 9.72 0.49
CA ALA A 160 -5.17 9.64 -0.85
C ALA A 160 -4.49 8.56 -1.70
N ALA A 161 -3.15 8.51 -1.70
CA ALA A 161 -2.40 7.47 -2.39
C ALA A 161 -2.72 6.06 -1.85
N TYR A 162 -2.89 5.91 -0.53
CA TYR A 162 -3.32 4.65 0.08
C TYR A 162 -4.72 4.23 -0.40
N ALA A 163 -5.67 5.15 -0.46
CA ALA A 163 -7.01 4.87 -0.96
C ALA A 163 -7.01 4.42 -2.43
N LEU A 164 -6.18 5.03 -3.29
CA LEU A 164 -6.01 4.62 -4.69
C LEU A 164 -5.36 3.24 -4.84
N TRP A 165 -4.34 2.93 -4.04
CA TRP A 165 -3.75 1.59 -4.00
C TRP A 165 -4.77 0.54 -3.59
N ARG A 166 -5.54 0.85 -2.54
CA ARG A 166 -6.58 -0.02 -2.00
C ARG A 166 -7.67 -0.29 -3.03
N GLN A 167 -8.13 0.74 -3.73
CA GLN A 167 -9.07 0.64 -4.84
C GLN A 167 -8.55 -0.27 -5.95
N ALA A 168 -7.29 -0.08 -6.38
CA ALA A 168 -6.68 -0.90 -7.41
C ALA A 168 -6.56 -2.38 -6.99
N ALA A 169 -6.09 -2.64 -5.77
CA ALA A 169 -5.97 -4.00 -5.23
C ALA A 169 -7.33 -4.71 -5.16
N LEU A 170 -8.39 -4.00 -4.74
CA LEU A 170 -9.74 -4.56 -4.65
C LEU A 170 -10.39 -4.82 -6.01
N TRP A 171 -10.17 -3.98 -7.03
CA TRP A 171 -10.65 -4.25 -8.38
C TRP A 171 -10.00 -5.50 -8.99
N ILE A 172 -8.68 -5.66 -8.80
CA ILE A 172 -7.96 -6.84 -9.24
C ILE A 172 -8.44 -8.07 -8.46
N ALA A 173 -8.54 -7.97 -7.13
CA ALA A 173 -9.06 -9.06 -6.28
C ALA A 173 -10.46 -9.51 -6.70
N SER A 174 -11.36 -8.56 -6.98
CA SER A 174 -12.72 -8.82 -7.46
C SER A 174 -12.73 -9.57 -8.78
N SER A 175 -11.88 -9.14 -9.72
CA SER A 175 -11.78 -9.77 -11.05
C SER A 175 -11.31 -11.23 -10.96
N PHE A 176 -10.25 -11.49 -10.19
CA PHE A 176 -9.72 -12.84 -9.99
C PHE A 176 -10.69 -13.74 -9.23
N ALA A 177 -11.28 -13.25 -8.13
CA ALA A 177 -12.25 -14.01 -7.36
C ALA A 177 -13.54 -14.27 -8.16
N GLY A 178 -14.01 -13.30 -8.94
CA GLY A 178 -15.19 -13.45 -9.79
C GLY A 178 -14.98 -14.52 -10.86
N LEU A 179 -13.84 -14.49 -11.56
CA LEU A 179 -13.47 -15.53 -12.53
C LEU A 179 -13.34 -16.90 -11.87
N ALA A 180 -12.67 -16.98 -10.72
CA ALA A 180 -12.53 -18.23 -9.98
C ALA A 180 -13.90 -18.82 -9.60
N ALA A 181 -14.81 -17.99 -9.08
CA ALA A 181 -16.15 -18.43 -8.71
C ALA A 181 -16.98 -18.91 -9.90
N VAL A 182 -16.87 -18.25 -11.06
CA VAL A 182 -17.52 -18.68 -12.30
C VAL A 182 -16.97 -20.04 -12.75
N LEU A 183 -15.64 -20.22 -12.74
CA LEU A 183 -15.02 -21.50 -13.10
C LEU A 183 -15.42 -22.63 -12.13
N GLN A 184 -15.48 -22.35 -10.82
CA GLN A 184 -15.95 -23.30 -9.81
C GLN A 184 -17.41 -23.70 -10.05
N LEU A 185 -18.27 -22.72 -10.36
CA LEU A 185 -19.68 -22.97 -10.65
C LEU A 185 -19.86 -23.78 -11.94
N LEU A 186 -19.11 -23.46 -13.00
CA LEU A 186 -19.14 -24.21 -14.25
C LEU A 186 -18.68 -25.66 -14.06
N HIS A 187 -17.62 -25.87 -13.28
CA HIS A 187 -17.15 -27.21 -12.94
C HIS A 187 -18.24 -28.00 -12.20
N LEU A 188 -18.86 -27.41 -11.18
CA LEU A 188 -19.93 -28.03 -10.40
C LEU A 188 -21.18 -28.35 -11.25
N ILE A 189 -21.53 -27.48 -12.20
CA ILE A 189 -22.66 -27.71 -13.11
C ILE A 189 -22.36 -28.84 -14.08
N ASN A 190 -21.12 -28.95 -14.56
CA ASN A 190 -20.72 -29.95 -15.55
C ASN A 190 -20.44 -31.33 -14.92
N ASP A 191 -19.96 -31.39 -13.68
CA ASP A 191 -19.67 -32.63 -12.98
C ASP A 191 -20.97 -33.29 -12.48
N LYS A 192 -21.58 -34.13 -13.32
CA LYS A 192 -22.82 -34.86 -12.99
C LYS A 192 -22.53 -36.12 -12.18
N GLN A 193 -21.44 -36.83 -12.49
CA GLN A 193 -21.06 -38.07 -11.81
C GLN A 193 -20.69 -37.85 -10.34
N GLY A 194 -19.94 -36.78 -10.03
CA GLY A 194 -19.59 -36.46 -8.65
C GLY A 194 -20.77 -36.10 -7.74
N ARG A 195 -21.97 -35.88 -8.31
CA ARG A 195 -23.21 -35.56 -7.56
C ARG A 195 -24.08 -36.78 -7.27
N GLU A 196 -23.84 -37.92 -7.91
CA GLU A 196 -24.66 -39.13 -7.72
C GLU A 196 -24.49 -39.73 -6.32
N ASP A 197 -23.30 -39.59 -5.73
CA ASP A 197 -22.97 -40.10 -4.40
C ASP A 197 -23.30 -39.12 -3.25
N LEU A 198 -23.94 -37.98 -3.55
CA LEU A 198 -24.24 -36.93 -2.57
C LEU A 198 -25.71 -36.90 -2.17
N THR A 199 -25.97 -36.54 -0.91
CA THR A 199 -27.33 -36.19 -0.47
C THR A 199 -27.76 -34.84 -1.06
N SER A 200 -29.06 -34.51 -1.05
CA SER A 200 -29.54 -33.18 -1.43
C SER A 200 -28.89 -32.06 -0.61
N PHE A 201 -28.56 -32.33 0.66
CA PHE A 201 -27.81 -31.41 1.51
C PHE A 201 -26.34 -31.29 1.08
N GLY A 202 -25.69 -32.41 0.74
CA GLY A 202 -24.34 -32.43 0.20
C GLY A 202 -24.19 -31.62 -1.09
N VAL A 203 -25.16 -31.76 -2.01
CA VAL A 203 -25.23 -30.95 -3.22
C VAL A 203 -25.35 -29.46 -2.86
N ALA A 204 -26.26 -29.09 -1.96
CA ALA A 204 -26.42 -27.69 -1.54
C ALA A 204 -25.13 -27.10 -0.93
N VAL A 205 -24.42 -27.89 -0.12
CA VAL A 205 -23.13 -27.51 0.50
C VAL A 205 -22.06 -27.21 -0.55
N GLN A 206 -22.00 -27.98 -1.65
CA GLN A 206 -21.03 -27.73 -2.72
C GLN A 206 -21.22 -26.36 -3.40
N PHE A 207 -22.45 -25.84 -3.47
CA PHE A 207 -22.71 -24.51 -4.03
C PHE A 207 -22.33 -23.36 -3.07
N LEU A 208 -22.17 -23.63 -1.77
CA LEU A 208 -21.83 -22.59 -0.79
C LEU A 208 -20.38 -22.10 -0.92
N ILE A 209 -19.46 -22.95 -1.40
CA ILE A 209 -18.06 -22.56 -1.64
C ILE A 209 -17.93 -21.51 -2.77
N PRO A 210 -18.40 -21.75 -4.00
CA PRO A 210 -18.35 -20.73 -5.05
C PRO A 210 -19.17 -19.49 -4.68
N LEU A 211 -20.27 -19.65 -3.93
CA LEU A 211 -21.02 -18.52 -3.38
C LEU A 211 -20.18 -17.66 -2.43
N ALA A 212 -19.38 -18.27 -1.55
CA ALA A 212 -18.45 -17.55 -0.68
C ALA A 212 -17.39 -16.78 -1.49
N THR A 213 -16.89 -17.37 -2.58
CA THR A 213 -15.96 -16.70 -3.51
C THR A 213 -16.65 -15.54 -4.26
N LEU A 214 -17.93 -15.67 -4.63
CA LEU A 214 -18.73 -14.57 -5.19
C LEU A 214 -18.95 -13.44 -4.18
N ILE A 215 -19.22 -13.76 -2.92
CA ILE A 215 -19.35 -12.77 -1.83
C ILE A 215 -18.03 -12.00 -1.68
N LEU A 216 -16.88 -12.67 -1.76
CA LEU A 216 -15.57 -12.01 -1.76
C LEU A 216 -15.43 -11.07 -2.97
N ALA A 217 -15.78 -11.54 -4.18
CA ALA A 217 -15.70 -10.74 -5.39
C ALA A 217 -16.61 -9.50 -5.36
N GLY A 218 -17.86 -9.67 -4.93
CA GLY A 218 -18.86 -8.59 -4.86
C GLY A 218 -18.57 -7.58 -3.75
N SER A 219 -18.09 -8.04 -2.60
CA SER A 219 -17.64 -7.14 -1.51
C SER A 219 -16.39 -6.35 -1.91
N ALA A 220 -15.45 -6.98 -2.63
CA ALA A 220 -14.28 -6.31 -3.17
C ALA A 220 -14.66 -5.20 -4.17
N ALA A 221 -15.57 -5.47 -5.11
CA ALA A 221 -16.06 -4.48 -6.06
C ALA A 221 -16.79 -3.32 -5.35
N SER A 222 -17.69 -3.64 -4.41
CA SER A 222 -18.41 -2.64 -3.61
C SER A 222 -17.46 -1.75 -2.81
N ALA A 223 -16.44 -2.36 -2.18
CA ALA A 223 -15.42 -1.63 -1.46
C ALA A 223 -14.56 -0.75 -2.39
N ALA A 224 -14.18 -1.25 -3.56
CA ALA A 224 -13.41 -0.50 -4.56
C ALA A 224 -14.22 0.70 -5.09
N TYR A 225 -15.52 0.54 -5.31
CA TYR A 225 -16.39 1.62 -5.75
C TYR A 225 -16.52 2.73 -4.68
N LEU A 226 -16.65 2.34 -3.41
CA LEU A 226 -16.79 3.25 -2.27
C LEU A 226 -15.44 3.66 -1.66
N PHE A 227 -14.33 3.61 -2.41
CA PHE A 227 -12.99 3.86 -1.87
C PHE A 227 -12.83 5.24 -1.21
N HIS A 228 -13.57 6.25 -1.68
CA HIS A 228 -13.60 7.61 -1.12
C HIS A 228 -14.24 7.66 0.29
N GLN A 229 -15.16 6.73 0.60
CA GLN A 229 -15.80 6.60 1.90
C GLN A 229 -15.15 5.49 2.72
N TYR A 230 -14.00 5.80 3.32
CA TYR A 230 -13.14 4.83 4.01
C TYR A 230 -13.89 3.91 4.98
N ARG A 231 -14.76 4.45 5.83
CA ARG A 231 -15.52 3.66 6.82
C ARG A 231 -16.45 2.64 6.18
N GLN A 232 -17.18 3.03 5.14
CA GLN A 232 -18.11 2.11 4.47
C GLN A 232 -17.34 1.05 3.70
N SER A 233 -16.30 1.46 2.97
CA SER A 233 -15.45 0.56 2.22
C SER A 233 -14.73 -0.45 3.13
N PHE A 234 -14.29 -0.04 4.32
CA PHE A 234 -13.73 -0.95 5.32
C PHE A 234 -14.75 -1.98 5.80
N ARG A 235 -16.01 -1.57 6.06
CA ARG A 235 -17.09 -2.51 6.46
C ARG A 235 -17.34 -3.58 5.41
N TYR A 236 -17.36 -3.23 4.12
CA TYR A 236 -17.52 -4.21 3.04
C TYR A 236 -16.35 -5.21 3.02
N VAL A 237 -15.11 -4.75 3.21
CA VAL A 237 -13.95 -5.64 3.26
C VAL A 237 -13.99 -6.57 4.48
N VAL A 238 -14.37 -6.07 5.66
CA VAL A 238 -14.49 -6.88 6.87
C VAL A 238 -15.61 -7.92 6.76
N TRP A 239 -16.82 -7.52 6.37
CA TRP A 239 -17.94 -8.45 6.25
C TRP A 239 -17.74 -9.45 5.11
N GLY A 240 -17.26 -8.97 3.96
CA GLY A 240 -16.93 -9.81 2.81
C GLY A 240 -15.84 -10.83 3.13
N GLY A 241 -14.76 -10.40 3.76
CA GLY A 241 -13.68 -11.27 4.21
C GLY A 241 -14.13 -12.27 5.26
N GLY A 242 -14.91 -11.80 6.25
CA GLY A 242 -15.45 -12.64 7.32
C GLY A 242 -16.36 -13.74 6.80
N LEU A 243 -17.28 -13.43 5.87
CA LEU A 243 -18.16 -14.42 5.24
C LEU A 243 -17.37 -15.37 4.32
N ALA A 244 -16.50 -14.83 3.47
CA ALA A 244 -15.71 -15.63 2.54
C ALA A 244 -14.69 -16.55 3.22
N LEU A 245 -14.30 -16.24 4.45
CA LEU A 245 -13.45 -17.07 5.31
C LEU A 245 -14.28 -18.03 6.16
N GLY A 246 -15.36 -17.53 6.77
CA GLY A 246 -16.21 -18.29 7.69
C GLY A 246 -16.96 -19.43 7.00
N ILE A 247 -17.52 -19.20 5.81
CA ILE A 247 -18.33 -20.22 5.11
C ILE A 247 -17.51 -21.49 4.85
N PRO A 248 -16.35 -21.47 4.15
CA PRO A 248 -15.59 -22.69 3.91
C PRO A 248 -15.12 -23.37 5.21
N LEU A 249 -14.71 -22.59 6.22
CA LEU A 249 -14.25 -23.14 7.50
C LEU A 249 -15.36 -23.87 8.26
N ILE A 250 -16.57 -23.30 8.29
CA ILE A 250 -17.73 -23.94 8.93
C ILE A 250 -18.11 -25.23 8.20
N LEU A 251 -18.10 -25.21 6.86
CA LEU A 251 -18.49 -26.36 6.05
C LEU A 251 -17.59 -27.58 6.26
N VAL A 252 -16.33 -27.37 6.61
CA VAL A 252 -15.35 -28.45 6.80
C VAL A 252 -15.61 -29.26 8.07
N PHE A 253 -16.34 -28.69 9.03
CA PHE A 253 -16.81 -29.41 10.20
C PHE A 253 -18.13 -30.15 9.95
N SER A 254 -18.66 -30.15 8.73
CA SER A 254 -19.89 -30.89 8.39
C SER A 254 -19.61 -32.40 8.42
N PRO A 255 -20.38 -33.19 9.19
CA PRO A 255 -20.26 -34.64 9.20
C PRO A 255 -20.44 -35.24 7.80
N ALA A 256 -19.57 -36.19 7.44
CA ALA A 256 -19.64 -36.87 6.13
C ALA A 256 -20.99 -37.57 5.89
N GLU A 257 -21.65 -38.02 6.96
CA GLU A 257 -22.96 -38.67 6.90
C GLU A 257 -24.07 -37.74 6.41
N TRP A 258 -23.91 -36.42 6.58
CA TRP A 258 -24.86 -35.45 6.04
C TRP A 258 -24.64 -35.21 4.55
N LEU A 259 -23.44 -35.49 4.06
CA LEU A 259 -22.99 -35.13 2.72
C LEU A 259 -23.08 -36.29 1.73
N ILE A 260 -22.77 -37.51 2.17
CA ILE A 260 -22.61 -38.69 1.31
C ILE A 260 -23.82 -39.63 1.44
N ALA A 261 -24.40 -40.02 0.31
CA ALA A 261 -25.43 -41.04 0.22
C ALA A 261 -24.80 -42.35 -0.30
N ILE A 262 -24.74 -43.40 0.53
CA ILE A 262 -24.27 -44.71 0.09
C ILE A 262 -25.49 -45.55 -0.33
N PRO A 263 -25.69 -45.83 -1.63
CA PRO A 263 -26.78 -46.68 -2.07
C PRO A 263 -26.59 -48.11 -1.54
N GLN A 264 -27.57 -48.61 -0.78
CA GLN A 264 -27.55 -49.99 -0.29
C GLN A 264 -28.30 -50.88 -1.27
N THR A 265 -27.65 -51.96 -1.70
CA THR A 265 -28.31 -53.03 -2.47
C THR A 265 -28.60 -54.20 -1.55
N PRO A 266 -29.57 -55.08 -1.86
CA PRO A 266 -29.89 -56.24 -1.02
C PRO A 266 -28.71 -57.21 -0.78
N GLN A 267 -27.61 -57.07 -1.54
CA GLN A 267 -26.45 -57.94 -1.53
C GLN A 267 -25.24 -57.35 -0.80
N THR A 268 -25.24 -56.06 -0.45
CA THR A 268 -24.10 -55.42 0.24
C THR A 268 -24.01 -55.85 1.70
N THR A 269 -22.86 -56.35 2.11
CA THR A 269 -22.59 -56.72 3.51
C THR A 269 -22.29 -55.49 4.37
N VAL A 270 -22.52 -55.58 5.68
CA VAL A 270 -22.21 -54.49 6.64
C VAL A 270 -20.73 -54.11 6.59
N ALA A 271 -19.84 -55.09 6.44
CA ALA A 271 -18.39 -54.87 6.35
C ALA A 271 -18.00 -54.08 5.08
N GLU A 272 -18.61 -54.38 3.94
CA GLU A 272 -18.38 -53.65 2.68
C GLU A 272 -18.87 -52.20 2.78
N VAL A 273 -20.05 -51.96 3.36
CA VAL A 273 -20.58 -50.61 3.59
C VAL A 273 -19.66 -49.80 4.51
N GLN A 274 -19.12 -50.43 5.55
CA GLN A 274 -18.18 -49.77 6.47
C GLN A 274 -16.84 -49.45 5.78
N ALA A 275 -16.30 -50.37 4.97
CA ALA A 275 -15.09 -50.15 4.20
C ALA A 275 -15.27 -49.02 3.16
N GLN A 276 -16.37 -49.02 2.41
CA GLN A 276 -16.71 -47.95 1.47
C GLN A 276 -16.84 -46.60 2.16
N ARG A 277 -17.52 -46.55 3.32
CA ARG A 277 -17.66 -45.32 4.11
C ARG A 277 -16.31 -44.78 4.58
N MET A 278 -15.40 -45.65 5.02
CA MET A 278 -14.06 -45.23 5.44
C MET A 278 -13.28 -44.59 4.29
N VAL A 279 -13.34 -45.19 3.09
CA VAL A 279 -12.68 -44.66 1.89
C VAL A 279 -13.30 -43.33 1.47
N LEU A 280 -14.63 -43.24 1.42
CA LEU A 280 -15.35 -42.03 1.05
C LEU A 280 -15.08 -40.87 2.03
N ASN A 281 -15.03 -41.16 3.34
CA ASN A 281 -14.67 -40.16 4.35
C ASN A 281 -13.25 -39.63 4.16
N LEU A 282 -12.29 -40.50 3.79
CA LEU A 282 -10.91 -40.10 3.50
C LEU A 282 -10.84 -39.21 2.26
N ILE A 283 -11.54 -39.58 1.18
CA ILE A 283 -11.60 -38.80 -0.06
C ILE A 283 -12.23 -37.43 0.20
N LEU A 284 -13.35 -37.39 0.92
CA LEU A 284 -14.04 -36.15 1.29
C LEU A 284 -13.15 -35.27 2.16
N GLY A 285 -12.45 -35.85 3.14
CA GLY A 285 -11.48 -35.13 3.97
C GLY A 285 -10.34 -34.51 3.15
N LEU A 286 -9.79 -35.26 2.19
CA LEU A 286 -8.77 -34.77 1.26
C LEU A 286 -9.31 -33.66 0.34
N GLN A 287 -10.54 -33.79 -0.14
CA GLN A 287 -11.19 -32.78 -0.97
C GLN A 287 -11.40 -31.47 -0.19
N PHE A 288 -11.88 -31.54 1.06
CA PHE A 288 -12.00 -30.37 1.92
C PHE A 288 -10.64 -29.73 2.22
N TYR A 289 -9.61 -30.54 2.47
CA TYR A 289 -8.24 -30.05 2.63
C TYR A 289 -7.78 -29.26 1.40
N MET A 290 -7.92 -29.84 0.20
CA MET A 290 -7.53 -29.18 -1.06
C MET A 290 -8.34 -27.90 -1.33
N THR A 291 -9.60 -27.88 -0.90
CA THR A 291 -10.49 -26.71 -1.02
C THR A 291 -10.09 -25.57 -0.09
N ILE A 292 -9.76 -25.86 1.18
CA ILE A 292 -9.35 -24.85 2.16
C ILE A 292 -7.90 -24.39 1.94
N MET A 293 -7.05 -25.23 1.36
CA MET A 293 -5.61 -24.97 1.26
C MET A 293 -5.31 -23.57 0.67
N PRO A 294 -5.92 -23.12 -0.45
CA PRO A 294 -5.72 -21.76 -0.96
C PRO A 294 -6.10 -20.67 0.04
N LEU A 295 -7.19 -20.87 0.79
CA LEU A 295 -7.64 -19.94 1.82
C LEU A 295 -6.59 -19.81 2.92
N VAL A 296 -6.13 -20.91 3.50
CA VAL A 296 -5.15 -20.92 4.58
C VAL A 296 -3.79 -20.38 4.12
N LEU A 297 -3.31 -20.81 2.96
CA LEU A 297 -2.05 -20.36 2.39
C LEU A 297 -2.07 -18.90 1.94
N SER A 298 -3.24 -18.29 1.75
CA SER A 298 -3.34 -16.87 1.37
C SER A 298 -3.24 -15.90 2.55
N LEU A 299 -3.63 -16.32 3.76
CA LEU A 299 -3.80 -15.41 4.91
C LEU A 299 -2.50 -14.84 5.45
N LEU A 300 -1.50 -15.67 5.72
CA LEU A 300 -0.22 -15.20 6.27
C LEU A 300 0.59 -14.36 5.26
N PRO A 301 0.68 -14.75 3.96
CA PRO A 301 1.23 -13.86 2.94
C PRO A 301 0.46 -12.55 2.79
N ALA A 302 -0.87 -12.59 2.89
CA ALA A 302 -1.69 -11.39 2.86
C ALA A 302 -1.37 -10.45 4.02
N LEU A 303 -1.21 -10.97 5.24
CA LEU A 303 -0.80 -10.21 6.42
C LEU A 303 0.57 -9.58 6.21
N SER A 304 1.57 -10.39 5.82
CA SER A 304 2.94 -9.92 5.52
C SER A 304 2.94 -8.81 4.46
N ARG A 305 2.21 -9.01 3.36
CA ARG A 305 2.06 -8.03 2.28
C ARG A 305 1.34 -6.76 2.75
N GLY A 306 0.31 -6.89 3.58
CA GLY A 306 -0.42 -5.77 4.17
C GLY A 306 0.48 -4.93 5.07
N CYS A 307 1.25 -5.57 5.97
CA CYS A 307 2.24 -4.90 6.81
C CYS A 307 3.32 -4.19 5.96
N TRP A 308 3.88 -4.87 4.95
CA TRP A 308 4.86 -4.27 4.03
C TRP A 308 4.29 -3.02 3.34
N ARG A 309 3.04 -3.10 2.89
CA ARG A 309 2.37 -1.97 2.22
C ARG A 309 2.20 -0.78 3.14
N ILE A 310 1.74 -0.98 4.37
CA ILE A 310 1.65 0.11 5.35
C ILE A 310 3.04 0.67 5.67
N LYS A 311 4.08 -0.17 5.78
CA LYS A 311 5.46 0.30 5.97
C LYS A 311 5.93 1.21 4.83
N MET A 312 5.58 0.90 3.57
CA MET A 312 5.91 1.75 2.43
C MET A 312 5.16 3.09 2.41
N PHE A 313 3.89 3.12 2.82
CA PHE A 313 3.12 4.36 2.91
C PHE A 313 3.52 5.22 4.11
N TYR A 314 3.86 4.58 5.23
CA TYR A 314 4.22 5.22 6.49
C TYR A 314 5.56 4.66 7.01
N PRO A 315 6.71 5.04 6.43
CA PRO A 315 8.02 4.48 6.81
C PRO A 315 8.42 4.71 8.28
N ALA A 316 7.92 5.79 8.87
CA ALA A 316 8.11 6.10 10.29
C ALA A 316 7.30 5.19 11.24
N ALA A 317 6.31 4.44 10.73
CA ALA A 317 5.52 3.52 11.53
C ALA A 317 6.34 2.28 11.89
N THR A 318 6.26 1.88 13.16
CA THR A 318 7.01 0.73 13.73
C THR A 318 6.14 -0.53 13.83
N VAL A 319 4.82 -0.38 14.07
CA VAL A 319 3.86 -1.50 14.17
C VAL A 319 3.87 -2.41 12.94
N PRO A 320 3.87 -1.89 11.69
CA PRO A 320 3.90 -2.77 10.52
C PRO A 320 5.19 -3.60 10.44
N GLY A 321 6.32 -3.04 10.90
CA GLY A 321 7.59 -3.76 10.96
C GLY A 321 7.53 -4.96 11.90
N TRP A 322 6.99 -4.78 13.10
CA TRP A 322 6.76 -5.88 14.04
C TRP A 322 5.75 -6.91 13.51
N GLY A 323 4.68 -6.46 12.86
CA GLY A 323 3.72 -7.35 12.21
C GLY A 323 4.35 -8.25 11.16
N MET A 324 5.33 -7.75 10.40
CA MET A 324 6.12 -8.58 9.48
C MET A 324 7.00 -9.58 10.20
N VAL A 325 7.78 -9.13 11.20
CA VAL A 325 8.70 -10.00 11.95
C VAL A 325 7.94 -11.16 12.61
N ALA A 326 6.72 -10.92 13.09
CA ALA A 326 5.86 -11.96 13.66
C ALA A 326 5.22 -12.88 12.61
N SER A 327 4.79 -12.35 11.46
CA SER A 327 4.05 -13.12 10.45
C SER A 327 4.93 -14.02 9.57
N ILE A 328 6.18 -13.64 9.30
CA ILE A 328 7.05 -14.38 8.39
C ILE A 328 7.38 -15.80 8.89
N PRO A 329 7.81 -16.02 10.15
CA PRO A 329 8.09 -17.37 10.64
C PRO A 329 6.86 -18.27 10.56
N LEU A 330 5.68 -17.74 10.90
CA LEU A 330 4.42 -18.46 10.81
C LEU A 330 4.10 -18.82 9.35
N PHE A 331 4.30 -17.88 8.42
CA PHE A 331 4.10 -18.12 6.99
C PHE A 331 5.00 -19.26 6.49
N VAL A 332 6.29 -19.20 6.81
CA VAL A 332 7.29 -20.20 6.40
C VAL A 332 6.91 -21.57 6.96
N LEU A 333 6.64 -21.65 8.26
CA LEU A 333 6.29 -22.91 8.92
C LEU A 333 4.99 -23.51 8.38
N LEU A 334 3.95 -22.71 8.22
CA LEU A 334 2.66 -23.18 7.72
C LEU A 334 2.76 -23.67 6.28
N THR A 335 3.42 -22.91 5.41
CA THR A 335 3.59 -23.25 3.99
C THR A 335 4.47 -24.48 3.85
N TRP A 336 5.55 -24.55 4.63
CA TRP A 336 6.41 -25.74 4.67
C TRP A 336 5.65 -26.97 5.13
N ALA A 337 4.93 -26.91 6.25
CA ALA A 337 4.13 -28.03 6.77
C ALA A 337 3.10 -28.53 5.76
N THR A 338 2.45 -27.61 5.03
CA THR A 338 1.47 -27.95 3.99
C THR A 338 2.13 -28.67 2.81
N LEU A 339 3.31 -28.23 2.40
CA LEU A 339 3.98 -28.73 1.18
C LEU A 339 4.94 -29.89 1.43
N VAL A 340 5.28 -30.18 2.69
CA VAL A 340 6.12 -31.32 3.09
C VAL A 340 5.51 -32.65 2.64
N LEU A 341 4.18 -32.79 2.71
CA LEU A 341 3.48 -33.98 2.23
C LEU A 341 3.71 -34.18 0.71
N ILE A 342 3.59 -33.09 -0.06
CA ILE A 342 3.81 -33.10 -1.51
C ILE A 342 5.28 -33.43 -1.82
N TYR A 343 6.22 -32.89 -1.04
CA TYR A 343 7.64 -33.18 -1.22
C TYR A 343 7.99 -34.66 -1.00
N HIS A 344 7.52 -35.27 0.10
CA HIS A 344 7.81 -36.67 0.40
C HIS A 344 7.16 -37.64 -0.58
N ALA A 345 6.03 -37.25 -1.18
CA ALA A 345 5.37 -38.08 -2.18
C ALA A 345 6.18 -38.22 -3.49
N ILE A 346 7.00 -37.22 -3.86
CA ILE A 346 7.65 -37.18 -5.19
C ILE A 346 9.18 -37.28 -5.12
N GLY A 347 9.83 -36.74 -4.08
CA GLY A 347 11.26 -36.95 -3.80
C GLY A 347 12.24 -36.41 -4.86
N ASN A 348 12.11 -35.14 -5.27
CA ASN A 348 12.99 -34.53 -6.31
C ASN A 348 13.77 -33.31 -5.79
N ALA A 349 15.07 -33.23 -6.12
CA ALA A 349 15.95 -32.12 -5.74
C ALA A 349 15.54 -30.77 -6.36
N LEU A 350 15.04 -30.74 -7.59
CA LEU A 350 14.57 -29.52 -8.25
C LEU A 350 13.34 -28.95 -7.51
N LEU A 351 12.41 -29.83 -7.10
CA LEU A 351 11.28 -29.46 -6.26
C LEU A 351 11.77 -28.87 -4.93
N LEU A 352 12.71 -29.53 -4.25
CA LEU A 352 13.27 -29.02 -2.99
C LEU A 352 13.86 -27.62 -3.15
N ILE A 353 14.71 -27.40 -4.16
CA ILE A 353 15.34 -26.11 -4.43
C ILE A 353 14.27 -25.04 -4.72
N SER A 354 13.26 -25.38 -5.54
CA SER A 354 12.17 -24.46 -5.86
C SER A 354 11.36 -24.06 -4.61
N LEU A 355 11.06 -25.02 -3.73
CA LEU A 355 10.34 -24.80 -2.48
C LEU A 355 11.17 -23.98 -1.50
N ILE A 356 12.46 -24.27 -1.34
CA ILE A 356 13.36 -23.49 -0.47
C ILE A 356 13.45 -22.04 -0.95
N LEU A 357 13.59 -21.80 -2.25
CA LEU A 357 13.65 -20.44 -2.79
C LEU A 357 12.32 -19.71 -2.64
N TRP A 358 11.19 -20.38 -2.93
CA TRP A 358 9.88 -19.77 -2.87
C TRP A 358 9.44 -19.47 -1.43
N ILE A 359 9.53 -20.46 -0.54
CA ILE A 359 9.07 -20.37 0.86
C ILE A 359 10.11 -19.64 1.72
N GLY A 360 11.40 -19.83 1.46
CA GLY A 360 12.48 -19.23 2.22
C GLY A 360 12.76 -17.76 1.87
N ALA A 361 12.32 -17.26 0.70
CA ALA A 361 12.59 -15.87 0.29
C ALA A 361 12.16 -14.83 1.35
N PRO A 362 11.00 -14.91 2.01
CA PRO A 362 10.61 -13.94 3.04
C PRO A 362 11.50 -13.94 4.29
N ILE A 363 12.29 -14.99 4.55
CA ILE A 363 13.25 -15.02 5.67
C ILE A 363 14.29 -13.89 5.55
N VAL A 364 14.57 -13.43 4.33
CA VAL A 364 15.47 -12.28 4.09
C VAL A 364 14.99 -11.02 4.82
N TYR A 365 13.67 -10.83 4.99
CA TYR A 365 13.14 -9.73 5.80
C TYR A 365 13.51 -9.86 7.29
N LEU A 366 13.58 -11.08 7.83
CA LEU A 366 14.01 -11.31 9.21
C LEU A 366 15.49 -11.02 9.39
N ALA A 367 16.32 -11.34 8.40
CA ALA A 367 17.74 -11.00 8.42
C ALA A 367 17.96 -9.47 8.50
N GLN A 368 17.04 -8.67 7.97
CA GLN A 368 17.07 -7.20 8.04
C GLN A 368 16.00 -6.61 8.98
N TYR A 369 15.62 -7.31 10.06
CA TYR A 369 14.53 -6.89 10.95
C TYR A 369 14.70 -5.47 11.52
N ARG A 370 15.94 -5.01 11.76
CA ARG A 370 16.23 -3.67 12.29
C ARG A 370 15.68 -2.57 11.37
N LEU A 371 15.87 -2.72 10.05
CA LEU A 371 15.36 -1.78 9.05
C LEU A 371 13.81 -1.73 9.03
N LEU A 372 13.16 -2.86 9.34
CA LEU A 372 11.70 -2.96 9.35
C LEU A 372 11.09 -2.30 10.58
N VAL A 373 11.69 -2.54 11.75
CA VAL A 373 11.15 -2.12 13.05
C VAL A 373 11.47 -0.66 13.38
N GLN A 374 12.57 -0.11 12.85
CA GLN A 374 12.96 1.27 13.12
C GLN A 374 12.08 2.29 12.36
N PRO A 375 11.83 3.47 12.95
CA PRO A 375 11.16 4.55 12.27
C PRO A 375 12.09 5.16 11.23
N LEU A 376 11.71 5.11 9.96
CA LEU A 376 12.51 5.63 8.86
C LEU A 376 12.11 7.06 8.53
N ALA A 377 13.07 7.97 8.57
CA ALA A 377 12.87 9.40 8.32
C ALA A 377 13.43 9.86 6.97
N TYR A 378 14.49 9.20 6.48
CA TYR A 378 15.23 9.63 5.29
C TYR A 378 14.80 8.86 4.04
N ARG A 379 14.97 9.48 2.87
CA ARG A 379 14.65 8.85 1.57
C ARG A 379 15.54 7.63 1.30
N GLU A 380 16.81 7.70 1.69
CA GLU A 380 17.78 6.61 1.52
C GLU A 380 17.33 5.31 2.20
N ASP A 381 16.77 5.41 3.40
CA ASP A 381 16.26 4.24 4.14
C ASP A 381 15.08 3.57 3.41
N VAL A 382 14.23 4.37 2.75
CA VAL A 382 13.10 3.87 1.95
C VAL A 382 13.60 3.16 0.70
N GLU A 383 14.69 3.64 0.09
CA GLU A 383 15.32 2.95 -1.05
C GLU A 383 15.91 1.59 -0.64
N GLN A 384 16.45 1.48 0.58
CA GLN A 384 16.90 0.19 1.12
C GLN A 384 15.72 -0.79 1.28
N LEU A 385 14.56 -0.33 1.76
CA LEU A 385 13.34 -1.16 1.79
C LEU A 385 12.94 -1.63 0.39
N ILE A 386 12.96 -0.75 -0.61
CA ILE A 386 12.63 -1.12 -1.99
C ILE A 386 13.61 -2.16 -2.54
N ARG A 387 14.91 -2.00 -2.25
CA ARG A 387 15.93 -2.99 -2.64
C ARG A 387 15.67 -4.35 -1.99
N LEU A 388 15.35 -4.36 -0.70
CA LEU A 388 15.00 -5.56 0.05
C LEU A 388 13.79 -6.27 -0.55
N GLN A 389 12.73 -5.53 -0.91
CA GLN A 389 11.57 -6.08 -1.60
C GLN A 389 11.92 -6.71 -2.95
N ARG A 390 12.77 -6.05 -3.74
CA ARG A 390 13.19 -6.57 -5.04
C ARG A 390 13.95 -7.88 -4.89
N ILE A 391 14.86 -7.98 -3.92
CA ILE A 391 15.60 -9.22 -3.63
C ILE A 391 14.62 -10.35 -3.32
N VAL A 392 13.69 -10.13 -2.38
CA VAL A 392 12.68 -11.14 -2.02
C VAL A 392 11.84 -11.52 -3.23
N LEU A 393 11.35 -10.55 -4.01
CA LEU A 393 10.55 -10.81 -5.21
C LEU A 393 11.33 -11.62 -6.25
N THR A 394 12.61 -11.31 -6.47
CA THR A 394 13.46 -12.06 -7.41
C THR A 394 13.65 -13.51 -6.95
N LEU A 395 13.92 -13.74 -5.66
CA LEU A 395 14.04 -15.10 -5.12
C LEU A 395 12.74 -15.89 -5.24
N THR A 396 11.60 -15.26 -4.91
CA THR A 396 10.27 -15.85 -5.10
C THR A 396 10.02 -16.19 -6.57
N LEU A 397 10.35 -15.29 -7.50
CA LEU A 397 10.15 -15.51 -8.93
C LEU A 397 11.02 -16.66 -9.45
N VAL A 398 12.29 -16.71 -9.08
CA VAL A 398 13.20 -17.81 -9.44
C VAL A 398 12.66 -19.13 -8.90
N GLY A 399 12.21 -19.17 -7.64
CA GLY A 399 11.59 -20.35 -7.04
C GLY A 399 10.35 -20.83 -7.82
N VAL A 400 9.43 -19.90 -8.17
CA VAL A 400 8.22 -20.23 -8.94
C VAL A 400 8.56 -20.70 -10.35
N VAL A 401 9.53 -20.08 -11.04
CA VAL A 401 9.96 -20.52 -12.38
C VAL A 401 10.54 -21.93 -12.33
N LEU A 402 11.39 -22.23 -11.34
CA LEU A 402 11.92 -23.58 -11.15
C LEU A 402 10.82 -24.59 -10.82
N LEU A 403 9.81 -24.20 -10.03
CA LEU A 403 8.64 -25.03 -9.75
C LEU A 403 7.85 -25.33 -11.04
N ILE A 404 7.63 -24.33 -11.89
CA ILE A 404 6.94 -24.52 -13.18
C ILE A 404 7.75 -25.48 -14.06
N ILE A 405 9.06 -25.27 -14.19
CA ILE A 405 9.94 -26.17 -14.95
C ILE A 405 9.84 -27.60 -14.40
N TYR A 406 9.86 -27.76 -13.09
CA TYR A 406 9.69 -29.05 -12.43
C TYR A 406 8.36 -29.73 -12.79
N LEU A 407 7.24 -28.99 -12.72
CA LEU A 407 5.90 -29.52 -13.02
C LEU A 407 5.79 -30.05 -14.46
N PHE A 408 6.43 -29.39 -15.42
CA PHE A 408 6.44 -29.82 -16.83
C PHE A 408 7.46 -30.93 -17.14
N THR A 409 8.51 -31.09 -16.34
CA THR A 409 9.60 -32.05 -16.63
C THR A 409 9.48 -33.37 -15.87
N THR A 410 8.78 -33.38 -14.74
CA THR A 410 8.66 -34.56 -13.89
C THR A 410 7.72 -35.59 -14.50
N LYS A 411 8.16 -36.85 -14.52
CA LYS A 411 7.36 -37.99 -14.95
C LYS A 411 6.96 -38.83 -13.74
N ILE A 412 5.72 -39.29 -13.73
CA ILE A 412 5.21 -40.27 -12.77
C ILE A 412 4.76 -41.47 -13.61
N GLY A 413 5.55 -42.55 -13.57
CA GLY A 413 5.43 -43.64 -14.55
C GLY A 413 5.82 -43.17 -15.95
N GLU A 414 4.96 -43.42 -16.94
CA GLU A 414 5.18 -43.05 -18.36
C GLU A 414 4.57 -41.69 -18.74
N GLN A 415 3.88 -41.03 -17.81
CA GLN A 415 3.19 -39.75 -18.05
C GLN A 415 3.90 -38.60 -17.35
N HIS A 416 3.85 -37.42 -17.96
CA HIS A 416 4.29 -36.17 -17.33
C HIS A 416 3.26 -35.74 -16.29
N LEU A 417 3.70 -35.10 -15.21
CA LEU A 417 2.80 -34.58 -14.20
C LEU A 417 1.87 -33.50 -14.79
N LEU A 418 2.43 -32.51 -15.47
CA LEU A 418 1.70 -31.45 -16.15
C LEU A 418 2.01 -31.47 -17.65
N GLY A 419 0.98 -31.39 -18.49
CA GLY A 419 1.17 -31.33 -19.94
C GLY A 419 -0.05 -30.81 -20.71
N PHE A 420 0.08 -30.75 -22.02
CA PHE A 420 -0.95 -30.22 -22.92
C PHE A 420 -1.83 -31.32 -23.54
N ASP A 421 -1.40 -32.58 -23.47
CA ASP A 421 -2.07 -33.72 -24.12
C ASP A 421 -2.55 -34.75 -23.08
N GLU A 422 -3.77 -35.24 -23.26
CA GLU A 422 -4.46 -36.17 -22.36
C GLU A 422 -3.77 -37.53 -22.26
N ARG A 423 -3.09 -37.97 -23.34
CA ARG A 423 -2.46 -39.29 -23.40
C ARG A 423 -1.17 -39.39 -22.59
N HIS A 424 -0.45 -38.27 -22.49
CA HIS A 424 0.91 -38.22 -21.95
C HIS A 424 1.03 -37.37 -20.69
N SER A 425 -0.07 -36.83 -20.17
CA SER A 425 -0.06 -36.03 -18.95
C SER A 425 -1.15 -36.42 -17.97
N LEU A 426 -0.79 -36.42 -16.68
CA LEU A 426 -1.74 -36.68 -15.59
C LEU A 426 -2.67 -35.49 -15.37
N VAL A 427 -2.14 -34.28 -15.51
CA VAL A 427 -2.89 -33.04 -15.30
C VAL A 427 -2.72 -32.14 -16.51
N GLN A 428 -3.84 -31.71 -17.09
CA GLN A 428 -3.83 -30.83 -18.24
C GLN A 428 -3.71 -29.35 -17.84
N VAL A 429 -2.90 -28.60 -18.59
CA VAL A 429 -2.74 -27.15 -18.39
C VAL A 429 -4.07 -26.39 -18.50
N TRP A 430 -4.98 -26.84 -19.37
CA TRP A 430 -6.28 -26.20 -19.63
C TRP A 430 -7.38 -26.60 -18.64
N ASN A 431 -7.04 -27.37 -17.59
CA ASN A 431 -8.02 -27.78 -16.61
C ASN A 431 -8.60 -26.56 -15.88
N MET A 432 -9.91 -26.36 -16.01
CA MET A 432 -10.65 -25.24 -15.41
C MET A 432 -10.46 -25.17 -13.89
N GLN A 433 -10.30 -26.30 -13.21
CA GLN A 433 -10.13 -26.36 -11.75
C GLN A 433 -8.78 -25.80 -11.30
N ILE A 434 -7.71 -26.05 -12.04
CA ILE A 434 -6.39 -25.46 -11.76
C ILE A 434 -6.49 -23.95 -11.90
N HIS A 435 -7.14 -23.50 -12.98
CA HIS A 435 -7.32 -22.07 -13.20
C HIS A 435 -8.16 -21.41 -12.10
N ALA A 436 -9.24 -22.05 -11.68
CA ALA A 436 -10.03 -21.60 -10.55
C ALA A 436 -9.20 -21.49 -9.26
N MET A 437 -8.36 -22.48 -8.97
CA MET A 437 -7.57 -22.55 -7.74
C MET A 437 -6.55 -21.42 -7.62
N TRP A 438 -5.73 -21.15 -8.65
CA TRP A 438 -4.74 -20.08 -8.55
C TRP A 438 -5.40 -18.69 -8.65
N MET A 439 -6.48 -18.53 -9.43
CA MET A 439 -7.22 -17.27 -9.47
C MET A 439 -7.88 -16.98 -8.12
N GLU A 440 -8.46 -17.98 -7.46
CA GLU A 440 -9.00 -17.84 -6.11
C GLU A 440 -7.90 -17.44 -5.13
N TYR A 441 -6.74 -18.11 -5.17
CA TYR A 441 -5.60 -17.78 -4.33
C TYR A 441 -5.17 -16.31 -4.51
N VAL A 442 -5.00 -15.85 -5.75
CA VAL A 442 -4.63 -14.46 -6.05
C VAL A 442 -5.70 -13.47 -5.58
N GLY A 443 -6.98 -13.76 -5.84
CA GLY A 443 -8.10 -12.95 -5.40
C GLY A 443 -8.14 -12.79 -3.88
N ARG A 444 -8.03 -13.91 -3.13
CA ARG A 444 -7.98 -13.92 -1.67
C ARG A 444 -6.74 -13.21 -1.14
N LEU A 445 -5.57 -13.50 -1.68
CA LEU A 445 -4.31 -12.89 -1.28
C LEU A 445 -4.39 -11.36 -1.36
N LEU A 446 -4.91 -10.82 -2.47
CA LEU A 446 -5.04 -9.38 -2.66
C LEU A 446 -6.12 -8.78 -1.74
N PHE A 447 -7.28 -9.42 -1.65
CA PHE A 447 -8.37 -8.99 -0.78
C PHE A 447 -7.94 -8.92 0.69
N PHE A 448 -7.37 -10.01 1.22
CA PHE A 448 -6.91 -10.06 2.59
C PHE A 448 -5.71 -9.14 2.83
N SER A 449 -4.87 -8.87 1.81
CA SER A 449 -3.78 -7.90 1.97
C SER A 449 -4.29 -6.48 2.23
N VAL A 450 -5.44 -6.13 1.64
CA VAL A 450 -6.14 -4.88 1.92
C VAL A 450 -6.76 -4.90 3.32
N LEU A 451 -7.45 -5.99 3.69
CA LEU A 451 -8.03 -6.14 5.03
C LEU A 451 -6.95 -5.97 6.11
N PHE A 452 -5.83 -6.69 6.00
CA PHE A 452 -4.74 -6.61 6.97
C PHE A 452 -4.04 -5.25 6.95
N ALA A 453 -3.87 -4.63 5.78
CA ALA A 453 -3.34 -3.27 5.69
C ALA A 453 -4.24 -2.28 6.45
N ASP A 454 -5.56 -2.36 6.28
CA ASP A 454 -6.52 -1.49 6.98
C ASP A 454 -6.48 -1.71 8.50
N VAL A 455 -6.40 -2.98 8.95
CA VAL A 455 -6.29 -3.32 10.37
C VAL A 455 -4.98 -2.79 10.95
N VAL A 456 -3.85 -3.05 10.30
CA VAL A 456 -2.53 -2.57 10.73
C VAL A 456 -2.48 -1.05 10.78
N LEU A 457 -3.10 -0.36 9.82
CA LEU A 457 -3.19 1.09 9.81
C LEU A 457 -4.02 1.61 11.01
N GLN A 458 -5.13 0.95 11.36
CA GLN A 458 -5.93 1.30 12.54
C GLN A 458 -5.15 1.05 13.84
N VAL A 459 -4.42 -0.06 13.94
CA VAL A 459 -3.56 -0.36 15.11
C VAL A 459 -2.46 0.69 15.23
N GLN A 460 -1.79 1.05 14.13
CA GLN A 460 -0.75 2.09 14.13
C GLN A 460 -1.29 3.46 14.52
N HIS A 461 -2.48 3.83 14.03
CA HIS A 461 -3.14 5.08 14.42
C HIS A 461 -3.49 5.07 15.92
N SER A 462 -4.07 3.98 16.41
CA SER A 462 -4.39 3.81 17.84
C SER A 462 -3.13 3.91 18.70
N HIS A 463 -2.07 3.19 18.33
CA HIS A 463 -0.77 3.23 18.99
C HIS A 463 -0.22 4.67 19.05
N TRP A 464 -0.15 5.36 17.91
CA TRP A 464 0.32 6.75 17.84
C TRP A 464 -0.50 7.68 18.73
N TYR A 465 -1.83 7.57 18.69
CA TYR A 465 -2.73 8.41 19.47
C TYR A 465 -2.54 8.20 20.98
N GLN A 466 -2.51 6.94 21.42
CA GLN A 466 -2.31 6.58 22.82
C GLN A 466 -0.92 6.99 23.32
N GLU A 467 0.12 6.79 22.52
CA GLU A 467 1.49 7.20 22.86
C GLU A 467 1.58 8.73 23.03
N ARG A 468 0.91 9.51 22.16
CA ARG A 468 0.88 10.96 22.27
C ARG A 468 0.13 11.44 23.50
N LEU A 469 -1.01 10.82 23.82
CA LEU A 469 -1.74 11.14 25.05
C LEU A 469 -0.94 10.77 26.30
N PHE A 470 -0.27 9.62 26.30
CA PHE A 470 0.54 9.17 27.43
C PHE A 470 1.69 10.15 27.73
N ARG A 471 2.41 10.61 26.69
CA ARG A 471 3.51 11.58 26.84
C ARG A 471 3.11 12.93 27.42
N LEU A 472 1.83 13.30 27.41
CA LEU A 472 1.32 14.53 28.03
C LEU A 472 1.10 14.37 29.54
N ARG A 473 1.12 13.14 30.06
CA ARG A 473 0.88 12.86 31.47
C ARG A 473 2.18 12.90 32.28
N PRO A 474 2.14 13.27 33.58
CA PRO A 474 3.34 13.35 34.41
C PRO A 474 4.03 12.01 34.66
N ASP A 475 3.27 10.90 34.66
CA ASP A 475 3.73 9.51 34.80
C ASP A 475 4.58 9.02 33.62
N ALA A 476 4.56 9.70 32.47
CA ALA A 476 5.38 9.33 31.31
C ALA A 476 6.88 9.38 31.62
N ARG A 477 7.32 10.35 32.45
CA ARG A 477 8.72 10.49 32.83
C ARG A 477 9.20 9.29 33.63
N ASP A 478 8.39 8.80 34.58
CA ASP A 478 8.75 7.64 35.40
C ASP A 478 8.85 6.38 34.55
N PHE A 479 7.95 6.22 33.58
CA PHE A 479 8.01 5.13 32.61
C PHE A 479 9.28 5.20 31.74
N ASP A 480 9.63 6.39 31.22
CA ASP A 480 10.85 6.58 30.43
C ASP A 480 12.11 6.21 31.22
N LEU A 481 12.18 6.59 32.51
CA LEU A 481 13.28 6.21 33.40
C LEU A 481 13.36 4.69 33.61
N GLN A 482 12.21 4.01 33.76
CA GLN A 482 12.17 2.55 33.84
C GLN A 482 12.64 1.87 32.55
N MET A 483 12.22 2.39 31.39
CA MET A 483 12.67 1.86 30.09
C MET A 483 14.17 2.08 29.86
N LEU A 484 14.72 3.21 30.31
CA LEU A 484 16.17 3.45 30.28
C LEU A 484 16.94 2.51 31.21
N ALA A 485 16.41 2.24 32.41
CA ALA A 485 17.01 1.29 33.34
C ALA A 485 17.02 -0.15 32.78
N LEU A 486 16.06 -0.51 31.92
CA LEU A 486 16.00 -1.80 31.25
C LEU A 486 16.98 -1.93 30.08
N ALA A 487 17.32 -0.84 29.39
CA ALA A 487 18.19 -0.87 28.22
C ALA A 487 19.53 -1.61 28.42
N PRO A 488 20.33 -1.36 29.49
CA PRO A 488 21.57 -2.11 29.72
C PRO A 488 21.32 -3.60 30.00
N LEU A 489 20.22 -3.97 30.66
CA LEU A 489 19.85 -5.38 30.90
C LEU A 489 19.52 -6.10 29.59
N LEU A 490 18.99 -5.39 28.61
CA LEU A 490 18.69 -5.89 27.27
C LEU A 490 19.88 -5.76 26.30
N GLY A 491 21.03 -5.23 26.75
CA GLY A 491 22.20 -4.98 25.91
C GLY A 491 21.96 -3.92 24.82
N VAL A 492 21.03 -2.98 25.04
CA VAL A 492 20.67 -1.92 24.10
C VAL A 492 21.40 -0.62 24.45
N ALA A 493 22.08 -0.02 23.48
CA ALA A 493 22.75 1.27 23.66
C ALA A 493 21.73 2.43 23.70
N ILE A 494 21.85 3.30 24.70
CA ILE A 494 21.02 4.50 24.85
C ILE A 494 21.69 5.65 24.09
N PRO A 495 20.99 6.38 23.20
CA PRO A 495 21.53 7.58 22.57
C PRO A 495 21.75 8.70 23.61
N SER A 496 22.90 9.35 23.57
CA SER A 496 23.26 10.45 24.49
C SER A 496 22.27 11.63 24.46
N SER A 497 21.56 11.84 23.36
CA SER A 497 20.50 12.84 23.23
C SER A 497 19.29 12.55 24.13
N VAL A 498 18.95 11.29 24.34
CA VAL A 498 17.83 10.87 25.21
C VAL A 498 18.20 11.09 26.67
N GLU A 499 19.42 10.70 27.04
CA GLU A 499 19.98 10.87 28.38
C GLU A 499 20.01 12.35 28.80
N LYS A 500 20.42 13.24 27.88
CA LYS A 500 20.42 14.68 28.10
C LYS A 500 19.03 15.29 28.26
N THR A 501 18.02 14.71 27.60
CA THR A 501 16.64 15.23 27.64
C THR A 501 15.92 14.86 28.94
N LEU A 502 16.26 13.72 29.54
CA LEU A 502 15.61 13.20 30.76
C LEU A 502 16.35 13.55 32.06
N ALA A 503 17.52 14.18 31.95
CA ALA A 503 18.30 14.66 33.09
C ALA A 503 17.44 15.54 34.03
N PRO A 504 17.60 15.43 35.36
CA PRO A 504 16.91 16.31 36.29
C PRO A 504 17.23 17.77 35.96
N PRO A 505 16.23 18.69 36.05
CA PRO A 505 16.51 20.11 35.89
C PRO A 505 17.62 20.50 36.88
N PRO A 506 18.53 21.41 36.50
CA PRO A 506 19.57 21.87 37.41
C PRO A 506 18.89 22.37 38.70
N PRO A 507 19.49 22.12 39.88
CA PRO A 507 18.93 22.61 41.13
C PRO A 507 18.72 24.12 40.98
N SER A 508 17.51 24.60 41.29
CA SER A 508 17.26 26.04 41.38
C SER A 508 18.38 26.66 42.20
N PRO A 509 18.96 27.80 41.78
CA PRO A 509 19.91 28.50 42.62
C PRO A 509 19.24 28.68 43.98
N ALA A 510 19.89 28.14 45.03
CA ALA A 510 19.40 28.31 46.39
C ALA A 510 19.07 29.79 46.58
N PRO A 511 17.92 30.14 47.20
CA PRO A 511 17.63 31.54 47.48
C PRO A 511 18.87 32.10 48.18
N ALA A 512 19.47 33.12 47.56
CA ALA A 512 20.67 33.75 48.08
C ALA A 512 20.43 34.02 49.56
N ALA A 513 21.31 33.49 50.42
CA ALA A 513 21.26 33.76 51.84
C ALA A 513 21.04 35.28 52.02
N PRO A 514 20.07 35.73 52.84
CA PRO A 514 19.79 37.14 52.98
C PRO A 514 21.08 37.84 53.35
N ALA A 515 21.45 38.85 52.55
CA ALA A 515 22.62 39.66 52.77
C ALA A 515 22.60 40.19 54.20
N GLU A 516 23.69 39.96 54.92
CA GLU A 516 23.95 40.52 56.24
C GLU A 516 23.67 42.04 56.19
N PRO A 517 22.77 42.58 57.03
CA PRO A 517 22.47 44.00 57.00
C PRO A 517 23.71 44.82 57.38
N PRO A 518 23.90 46.03 56.81
CA PRO A 518 25.07 46.85 57.09
C PRO A 518 25.16 47.18 58.58
N ARG A 519 26.35 47.04 59.18
CA ARG A 519 26.63 47.52 60.54
C ARG A 519 26.28 49.01 60.63
N GLU A 520 25.19 49.29 61.33
CA GLU A 520 24.76 50.63 61.71
C GLU A 520 25.86 51.27 62.57
N LYS A 521 26.35 52.43 62.14
CA LYS A 521 27.24 53.29 62.95
C LYS A 521 26.49 53.61 64.23
N SER A 522 27.01 53.14 65.35
CA SER A 522 26.53 53.44 66.69
C SER A 522 26.51 54.96 66.90
N GLU A 523 25.32 55.54 67.00
CA GLU A 523 25.12 56.87 67.55
C GLU A 523 25.45 56.83 69.05
N GLU A 524 26.36 57.72 69.42
CA GLU A 524 26.89 58.02 70.73
C GLU A 524 25.79 58.63 71.63
N PRO A 525 25.42 58.04 72.77
CA PRO A 525 24.48 58.67 73.69
C PRO A 525 25.20 59.62 74.67
N ALA A 526 24.54 60.76 74.89
CA ALA A 526 24.97 61.89 75.69
C ALA A 526 25.47 61.53 77.10
N GLU A 527 26.62 62.12 77.41
CA GLU A 527 27.31 62.22 78.69
C GLU A 527 26.55 63.16 79.65
N LEU A 528 26.25 62.72 80.88
CA LEU A 528 26.09 63.56 82.09
C LEU A 528 25.89 62.67 83.35
N PRO A 529 26.29 63.09 84.56
CA PRO A 529 27.66 63.02 85.07
C PRO A 529 27.80 62.21 86.38
N ASP A 530 29.07 61.97 86.73
CA ASP A 530 29.69 61.30 87.88
C ASP A 530 28.93 61.17 89.22
N LEU A 531 29.12 60.02 89.89
CA LEU A 531 29.81 59.87 91.21
C LEU A 531 29.74 58.39 91.73
N PRO A 532 30.55 57.95 92.73
CA PRO A 532 31.56 56.91 92.51
C PRO A 532 31.41 55.60 93.31
N ALA A 533 32.18 54.60 92.85
CA ALA A 533 32.95 53.55 93.55
C ALA A 533 32.42 52.83 94.81
N SER A 534 32.30 51.50 94.69
CA SER A 534 32.80 50.45 95.64
C SER A 534 32.23 49.08 95.20
N GLU A 535 33.02 48.13 94.70
CA GLU A 535 33.72 47.06 95.45
C GLU A 535 32.82 46.08 96.25
N THR A 536 33.14 44.79 96.11
CA THR A 536 32.66 43.59 96.85
C THR A 536 31.25 43.08 96.49
N THR A 537 30.96 41.80 96.29
CA THR A 537 31.64 40.51 96.58
C THR A 537 31.14 39.43 95.62
#